data_AF-A0A1A9FWZ2-F1
#
_entry.id   AF-A0A1A9FWZ2-F1
#
_cell.length_a   1.000
_cell.length_b   1.000
_cell.length_c   1.000
_cell.angle_alpha   90.00
_cell.angle_beta   90.00
_cell.angle_gamma   90.00
#
_symmetry.space_group_name_H-M   'P 1'
#
loop_
_entity.id
_entity.type
_entity.pdbx_description
1 polymer ?
#
loop_
_entity_poly.entity_id
_entity_poly.type
_entity_poly.pdbx_seq_one_letter_code
_entity_poly.pdbx_strand_id
1 'polypeptide(L)'
;MPFNINDPTVDALLDQIMKQSGVRTKVGAIRMALQHEADRLSHQTPLRDKLAAIRAKKRRVLGTAVPDVNHKQQMDELWEEED
;
A
#
# COMPACT_ATOMS: atom_id res chain seq x y z
N MET A 1 -9.58 -11.90 -27.74
CA MET A 1 -8.42 -12.41 -28.50
C MET A 1 -7.53 -13.17 -27.53
N PRO A 2 -7.03 -14.38 -27.87
CA PRO A 2 -6.00 -15.03 -27.06
C PRO A 2 -4.71 -14.21 -27.13
N PHE A 3 -4.19 -13.81 -25.97
CA PHE A 3 -2.95 -13.05 -25.85
C PHE A 3 -1.78 -14.05 -25.93
N ASN A 4 -1.08 -14.10 -27.07
CA ASN A 4 0.02 -15.03 -27.27
C ASN A 4 1.34 -14.26 -27.25
N ILE A 5 2.11 -14.41 -26.16
CA ILE A 5 3.40 -13.75 -26.00
C ILE A 5 4.48 -14.72 -26.46
N ASN A 6 5.06 -14.47 -27.63
CA ASN A 6 6.19 -15.24 -28.17
C ASN A 6 7.51 -14.55 -27.81
N ASP A 7 7.74 -14.32 -26.52
CA ASP A 7 8.97 -13.70 -26.02
C ASP A 7 9.69 -14.68 -25.08
N PRO A 8 10.93 -15.11 -25.40
CA PRO A 8 11.67 -16.05 -24.56
C PRO A 8 11.99 -15.49 -23.16
N THR A 9 12.03 -14.16 -23.00
CA THR A 9 12.24 -13.53 -21.69
C THR A 9 11.04 -13.72 -20.78
N VAL A 10 9.83 -13.72 -21.34
CA VAL A 10 8.58 -13.92 -20.61
C VAL A 10 8.46 -15.36 -20.15
N ASP A 11 8.86 -16.33 -20.97
CA ASP A 11 8.91 -17.74 -20.56
C ASP A 11 9.87 -17.96 -19.38
N ALA A 12 11.05 -17.32 -19.38
CA ALA A 12 12.00 -17.41 -18.27
C ALA A 12 11.43 -16.81 -16.96
N LEU A 13 10.75 -15.67 -17.04
CA LEU A 13 10.05 -15.07 -15.90
C LEU A 13 8.90 -15.96 -15.41
N LEU A 14 8.19 -16.60 -16.34
CA LEU A 14 7.12 -17.52 -16.02
C LEU A 14 7.63 -18.74 -15.25
N ASP A 15 8.73 -19.33 -15.71
CA ASP A 15 9.37 -20.46 -15.03
C ASP A 15 9.80 -20.09 -13.62
N GLN A 16 10.33 -18.88 -13.42
CA GLN A 16 10.70 -18.39 -12.09
C GLN A 16 9.47 -18.23 -11.19
N ILE A 17 8.40 -17.62 -11.70
CA ILE A 17 7.14 -17.45 -10.95
C ILE A 17 6.52 -18.81 -10.64
N MET A 18 6.49 -19.74 -11.60
CA MET A 18 5.93 -21.09 -11.42
C MET A 18 6.72 -21.88 -10.37
N LYS A 19 8.05 -21.76 -10.35
CA LYS A 19 8.91 -22.37 -9.32
C LYS A 19 8.66 -21.78 -7.92
N GLN A 20 8.52 -20.46 -7.81
CA GLN A 20 8.36 -19.79 -6.53
C GLN A 20 6.94 -19.87 -5.95
N SER A 21 5.92 -19.83 -6.82
CA SER A 21 4.50 -19.83 -6.42
C SER A 21 3.85 -21.21 -6.42
N GLY A 22 4.51 -22.22 -7.01
CA GLY A 22 3.96 -23.57 -7.15
C GLY A 22 2.83 -23.70 -8.19
N VAL A 23 2.57 -22.66 -8.98
CA VAL A 23 1.53 -22.68 -10.02
C VAL A 23 1.96 -23.59 -11.17
N ARG A 24 1.09 -24.54 -11.54
CA ARG A 24 1.38 -25.58 -12.55
C ARG A 24 1.05 -25.18 -13.99
N THR A 25 0.40 -24.04 -14.20
CA THR A 25 -0.05 -23.59 -15.53
C THR A 25 0.53 -22.25 -15.90
N LYS A 26 0.97 -22.11 -17.16
CA LYS A 26 1.48 -20.84 -17.70
C LYS A 26 0.46 -19.70 -17.55
N VAL A 27 -0.79 -19.97 -17.91
CA VAL A 27 -1.90 -19.01 -17.80
C VAL A 27 -2.14 -18.59 -16.35
N GLY A 28 -2.03 -19.53 -15.40
CA GLY A 28 -2.17 -19.23 -13.97
C GLY A 28 -1.07 -18.31 -13.46
N ALA A 29 0.18 -18.56 -13.86
CA ALA A 29 1.32 -17.71 -13.50
C ALA A 29 1.18 -16.30 -14.09
N ILE A 30 0.76 -16.18 -15.36
CA ILE A 30 0.47 -14.89 -16.01
C ILE A 30 -0.63 -14.15 -15.26
N ARG A 31 -1.76 -14.82 -14.96
CA ARG A 31 -2.89 -14.20 -14.24
C ARG A 31 -2.45 -13.67 -12.88
N MET A 32 -1.68 -14.46 -12.14
CA MET A 32 -1.20 -14.08 -10.82
C MET A 32 -0.24 -12.89 -10.89
N ALA A 33 0.70 -12.89 -11.84
CA ALA A 33 1.61 -11.77 -12.07
C ALA A 33 0.87 -10.48 -12.41
N LEU A 34 -0.10 -10.54 -13.32
CA LEU A 34 -0.92 -9.39 -13.71
C LEU A 34 -1.79 -8.90 -12.55
N GLN A 35 -2.35 -9.80 -11.76
CA GLN A 35 -3.13 -9.42 -10.58
C GLN A 35 -2.25 -8.70 -9.56
N HIS A 36 -1.06 -9.22 -9.26
CA HIS A 36 -0.13 -8.56 -8.34
C HIS A 36 0.31 -7.19 -8.82
N GLU A 37 0.50 -7.00 -10.12
CA GLU A 37 0.88 -5.70 -10.67
C GLU A 37 -0.30 -4.72 -10.67
N ALA A 38 -1.51 -5.18 -11.00
CA ALA A 38 -2.73 -4.39 -10.84
C ALA A 38 -2.97 -4.00 -9.37
N ASP A 39 -2.71 -4.92 -8.44
CA ASP A 39 -2.77 -4.65 -7.01
C ASP A 39 -1.68 -3.64 -6.62
N ARG A 40 -0.44 -3.79 -7.11
CA ARG A 40 0.64 -2.82 -6.84
C ARG A 40 0.28 -1.43 -7.35
N LEU A 41 -0.26 -1.31 -8.55
CA LEU A 41 -0.67 -0.03 -9.15
C LEU A 41 -1.90 0.57 -8.47
N SER A 42 -2.86 -0.25 -8.02
CA SER A 42 -4.01 0.23 -7.25
C SER A 42 -3.62 0.67 -5.82
N HIS A 43 -2.68 -0.05 -5.19
CA HIS A 43 -2.12 0.29 -3.89
C HIS A 43 -1.07 1.41 -3.96
N GLN A 44 -0.62 1.80 -5.16
CA GLN A 44 0.04 3.08 -5.44
C GLN A 44 -0.93 4.26 -5.39
N THR A 45 -2.04 4.16 -4.65
CA THR A 45 -2.77 5.35 -4.19
C THR A 45 -1.73 6.31 -3.60
N PRO A 46 -1.59 7.52 -4.15
CA PRO A 46 -0.51 8.42 -3.76
C PRO A 46 -0.58 8.63 -2.25
N LEU A 47 0.58 8.68 -1.58
CA LEU A 47 0.66 8.87 -0.13
C LEU A 47 -0.24 10.01 0.38
N ARG A 48 -0.46 11.02 -0.47
CA ARG A 48 -1.38 12.14 -0.25
C ARG A 48 -2.82 11.68 0.03
N ASP A 49 -3.35 10.74 -0.73
CA ASP A 49 -4.72 10.25 -0.58
C ASP A 49 -4.87 9.36 0.66
N LYS A 50 -3.85 8.53 0.94
CA LYS A 50 -3.78 7.75 2.18
C LYS A 50 -3.75 8.67 3.40
N LEU A 51 -2.94 9.74 3.36
CA LEU A 51 -2.85 10.72 4.44
C LEU A 51 -4.14 11.53 4.59
N ALA A 52 -4.80 11.89 3.47
CA ALA A 52 -6.10 12.56 3.49
C ALA A 52 -7.18 11.68 4.14
N ALA A 53 -7.23 10.39 3.81
CA ALA A 53 -8.15 9.42 4.42
C ALA A 53 -7.91 9.29 5.94
N ILE A 54 -6.65 9.20 6.38
CA ILE A 54 -6.29 9.14 7.80
C ILE A 54 -6.68 10.44 8.52
N ARG A 55 -6.39 11.61 7.92
CA ARG A 55 -6.77 12.92 8.49
C ARG A 55 -8.28 13.10 8.58
N ALA A 56 -9.02 12.64 7.57
CA ALA A 56 -10.48 12.65 7.57
C ALA A 56 -11.05 11.72 8.66
N LYS A 57 -10.51 10.51 8.81
CA LYS A 57 -10.87 9.58 9.89
C LYS A 57 -10.58 10.17 11.26
N LYS A 58 -9.41 10.78 11.46
CA LYS A 58 -9.03 11.47 12.70
C LYS A 58 -10.06 12.54 13.06
N ARG A 59 -10.41 13.41 12.10
CA ARG A 59 -11.39 14.49 12.30
C ARG A 59 -12.80 13.98 12.63
N ARG A 60 -13.20 12.85 12.05
CA ARG A 60 -14.51 12.23 12.33
C ARG A 60 -14.58 11.61 13.73
N VAL A 61 -13.49 11.00 14.20
CA VAL A 61 -13.45 10.26 15.47
C VAL A 61 -13.14 11.18 16.66
N LEU A 62 -12.18 12.09 16.51
CA LEU A 62 -11.72 12.98 17.58
C LEU A 62 -12.42 14.35 17.57
N GLY A 63 -13.21 14.65 16.53
CA GLY A 63 -13.82 15.96 16.34
C GLY A 63 -12.86 17.01 15.78
N THR A 64 -13.30 18.26 15.75
CA THR A 64 -12.47 19.41 15.38
C THR A 64 -11.41 19.66 16.44
N ALA A 65 -10.19 20.04 16.02
CA ALA A 65 -9.16 20.48 16.96
C ALA A 65 -9.73 21.61 17.82
N VAL A 66 -9.60 21.48 19.14
CA VAL A 66 -10.01 22.55 20.06
C VAL A 66 -9.09 23.75 19.78
N PRO A 67 -9.64 24.91 19.40
CA PRO A 67 -8.84 26.13 19.22
C PRO A 67 -8.10 26.46 20.52
N ASP A 68 -6.90 27.03 20.41
CA ASP A 68 -6.04 27.45 21.53
C ASP A 68 -5.52 26.37 22.47
N VAL A 69 -5.69 25.08 22.13
CA VAL A 69 -5.09 23.98 22.90
C VAL A 69 -3.82 23.48 22.21
N ASN A 70 -2.66 23.92 22.69
CA ASN A 70 -1.37 23.37 22.28
C ASN A 70 -1.02 22.15 23.13
N HIS A 71 -1.65 21.00 22.81
CA HIS A 71 -1.39 19.72 23.50
C HIS A 71 0.09 19.35 23.54
N LYS A 72 0.90 19.77 22.56
CA LYS A 72 2.33 19.45 22.59
C LYS A 72 3.02 20.23 23.69
N GLN A 73 2.81 21.55 23.76
CA GLN A 73 3.39 22.39 24.80
C GLN A 73 2.94 21.96 26.19
N GLN A 74 1.66 21.60 26.36
CA GLN A 74 1.15 21.09 27.63
C GLN A 74 1.79 19.75 28.03
N MET A 75 2.02 18.85 27.08
CA MET A 75 2.73 17.61 27.37
C MET A 75 4.19 17.88 27.69
N ASP A 76 4.89 18.68 26.88
CA ASP A 76 6.29 19.05 27.13
C ASP A 76 6.46 19.66 28.54
N GLU A 77 5.55 20.56 28.97
CA GLU A 77 5.54 21.14 30.32
C GLU A 77 5.29 20.10 31.43
N LEU A 78 4.43 19.10 31.20
CA LEU A 78 4.18 18.00 32.14
C LEU A 78 5.33 16.99 32.22
N TRP A 79 6.17 16.90 31.19
CA TRP A 79 7.35 16.03 31.15
C TRP A 79 8.63 16.76 31.60
N GLU A 80 8.64 18.10 31.61
CA GLU A 80 9.73 18.94 32.12
C GLU A 80 9.63 19.22 33.64
N GLU A 81 8.60 18.73 34.35
CA GLU A 81 8.49 18.77 35.83
C GLU A 81 9.29 17.65 36.56
N GLU A 82 10.38 17.16 35.96
CA GLU A 82 11.37 16.33 36.63
C GLU A 82 12.78 16.91 36.43
N ASP A 83 13.10 17.97 37.16
CA ASP A 83 14.44 18.32 37.65
C ASP A 83 14.37 19.17 38.94
#